data_AF-A0A7W9HFH3-F1
#
_entry.id   AF-A0A7W9HFH3-F1
#
_cell.length_a   1.000
_cell.length_b   1.000
_cell.length_c   1.000
_cell.angle_alpha   90.00
_cell.angle_beta   90.00
_cell.angle_gamma   90.00
#
_symmetry.space_group_name_H-M   'P 1'
#
loop_
_entity.id
_entity.type
_entity.pdbx_description
1 polymer ?
#
loop_
_entity_poly.entity_id
_entity_poly.type
_entity_poly.pdbx_seq_one_letter_code
_entity_poly.pdbx_strand_id
1 'polypeptide(L)'
;MEPRKIGYAELYTRMLRVLQQEDPSTQLFYDYEREAPPWFVDGDPFTINATVLAGLGVTAETFDKAQCQGDSPHAVYPSVGVPLTGPAEALADGVWLLECRGWSWRDAVRSEHREPGAVHYPPNPEDHQLDEIGLLTLLRDVAQAQPDNVTATPLRLFENGMPASLMGHVVAQLGVPEAWATFHDTHSAADLLSALGWTLSDRARFAAISTQSAELKGLTWAEIVFWLDNHPPQVLDHRPWDI
;
A
#
# COMPACT_ATOMS: atom_id res chain seq x y z
N MET A 1 -24.10 -5.86 -11.29
CA MET A 1 -22.64 -5.99 -11.18
C MET A 1 -22.29 -5.20 -9.94
N GLU A 2 -21.77 -5.85 -8.89
CA GLU A 2 -21.37 -5.11 -7.69
C GLU A 2 -20.14 -4.24 -8.02
N PRO A 3 -20.07 -3.00 -7.47
CA PRO A 3 -18.89 -2.17 -7.64
C PRO A 3 -17.68 -2.86 -7.04
N ARG A 4 -16.53 -2.77 -7.73
CA ARG A 4 -15.26 -3.27 -7.22
C ARG A 4 -14.95 -2.58 -5.89
N LYS A 5 -14.47 -3.36 -4.92
CA LYS A 5 -13.99 -2.85 -3.64
C LYS A 5 -12.48 -2.62 -3.68
N ILE A 6 -12.01 -1.60 -2.98
CA ILE A 6 -10.59 -1.40 -2.67
C ILE A 6 -10.24 -2.31 -1.50
N GLY A 7 -9.27 -3.19 -1.70
CA GLY A 7 -8.76 -4.08 -0.67
C GLY A 7 -7.66 -3.45 0.19
N TYR A 8 -7.30 -4.15 1.26
CA TYR A 8 -6.30 -3.69 2.23
C TYR A 8 -4.96 -3.30 1.57
N ALA A 9 -4.36 -4.18 0.77
CA ALA A 9 -3.05 -3.94 0.16
C ALA A 9 -3.06 -2.72 -0.78
N GLU A 10 -4.13 -2.55 -1.55
CA GLU A 10 -4.29 -1.40 -2.43
C GLU A 10 -4.43 -0.10 -1.62
N LEU A 11 -5.29 -0.08 -0.59
CA LEU A 11 -5.45 1.11 0.24
C LEU A 11 -4.15 1.48 0.95
N TYR A 12 -3.46 0.50 1.53
CA TYR A 12 -2.19 0.71 2.23
C TYR A 12 -1.13 1.30 1.29
N THR A 13 -0.97 0.73 0.09
CA THR A 13 0.01 1.24 -0.87
C THR A 13 -0.37 2.61 -1.43
N ARG A 14 -1.66 2.93 -1.57
CA ARG A 14 -2.10 4.31 -1.88
C ARG A 14 -1.75 5.30 -0.77
N MET A 15 -1.93 4.93 0.50
CA MET A 15 -1.52 5.78 1.63
C MET A 15 0.00 5.97 1.67
N LEU A 16 0.79 4.92 1.46
CA LEU A 16 2.25 5.03 1.35
C LEU A 16 2.66 5.95 0.19
N ARG A 17 1.95 5.88 -0.94
CA ARG A 17 2.21 6.77 -2.08
C ARG A 17 1.95 8.23 -1.71
N VAL A 18 0.89 8.53 -0.96
CA VAL A 18 0.65 9.88 -0.42
C VAL A 18 1.83 10.33 0.44
N LEU A 19 2.34 9.47 1.34
CA LEU A 19 3.51 9.80 2.17
C LEU A 19 4.81 10.04 1.37
N GLN A 20 4.90 9.55 0.14
CA GLN A 20 6.03 9.78 -0.77
C GLN A 20 5.89 11.06 -1.59
N GLN A 21 4.67 11.59 -1.73
CA GLN A 21 4.36 12.75 -2.57
C GLN A 21 4.13 14.02 -1.74
N GLU A 22 3.54 13.86 -0.56
CA GLU A 22 3.21 14.92 0.39
C GLU A 22 4.17 14.95 1.58
N ASP A 23 4.05 15.94 2.47
CA ASP A 23 4.82 15.96 3.71
C ASP A 23 4.34 14.86 4.67
N PRO A 24 5.13 13.80 4.92
CA PRO A 24 4.74 12.69 5.79
C PRO A 24 4.67 13.08 7.27
N SER A 25 5.22 14.24 7.63
CA SER A 25 5.15 14.82 8.99
C SER A 25 3.87 15.64 9.22
N THR A 26 2.99 15.74 8.21
CA THR A 26 1.68 16.37 8.35
C THR A 26 0.94 15.77 9.54
N GLN A 27 0.48 16.66 10.41
CA GLN A 27 -0.28 16.34 11.60
C GLN A 27 -1.59 17.09 11.53
N LEU A 28 -2.67 16.37 11.78
CA LEU A 28 -3.96 16.95 12.06
C LEU A 28 -4.19 16.86 13.56
N PHE A 29 -4.75 17.89 14.18
CA PHE A 29 -5.28 17.75 15.54
C PHE A 29 -6.73 18.21 15.51
N TYR A 30 -7.64 17.28 15.75
CA TYR A 30 -9.06 17.54 15.66
C TYR A 30 -9.80 16.79 16.77
N ASP A 31 -10.64 17.51 17.52
CA ASP A 31 -11.48 16.90 18.55
C ASP A 31 -12.67 16.21 17.87
N TYR A 32 -12.40 15.01 17.33
CA TYR A 32 -13.36 14.20 16.58
C TYR A 32 -14.59 13.78 17.42
N GLU A 33 -14.53 13.91 18.75
CA GLU A 33 -15.68 13.70 19.62
C GLU A 33 -16.69 14.86 19.55
N ARG A 34 -16.27 16.03 19.06
CA ARG A 34 -17.10 17.24 18.92
C ARG A 34 -17.50 17.52 17.47
N GLU A 35 -16.56 17.39 16.57
CA GLU A 35 -16.73 17.69 15.14
C GLU A 35 -15.70 16.87 14.37
N ALA A 36 -16.08 16.27 13.25
CA ALA A 36 -15.12 15.57 12.42
C ALA A 36 -14.31 16.54 11.56
N PRO A 37 -13.04 16.24 11.24
CA PRO A 37 -12.28 17.10 10.36
C PRO A 37 -12.93 17.14 8.97
N PRO A 38 -12.92 18.31 8.31
CA PRO A 38 -13.37 18.41 6.94
C PRO A 38 -12.52 17.50 6.04
N TRP A 39 -13.14 16.89 5.04
CA TRP A 39 -12.40 16.08 4.06
C TRP A 39 -11.66 16.94 3.04
N PHE A 40 -12.28 18.06 2.64
CA PHE A 40 -11.71 19.03 1.71
C PHE A 40 -11.79 20.44 2.30
N VAL A 41 -10.75 21.24 2.11
CA VAL A 41 -10.69 22.67 2.49
C VAL A 41 -10.24 23.45 1.26
N ASP A 42 -11.02 24.45 0.86
CA ASP A 42 -10.76 25.27 -0.33
C ASP A 42 -10.59 24.46 -1.64
N GLY A 43 -11.15 23.25 -1.68
CA GLY A 43 -11.08 22.33 -2.82
C GLY A 43 -9.94 21.30 -2.73
N ASP A 44 -9.01 21.47 -1.80
CA ASP A 44 -7.86 20.58 -1.60
C ASP A 44 -8.14 19.53 -0.53
N PRO A 45 -7.58 18.31 -0.64
CA PRO A 45 -7.76 17.27 0.37
C PRO A 45 -7.08 17.66 1.68
N PHE A 46 -7.78 17.47 2.79
CA PHE A 46 -7.32 17.91 4.11
C PHE A 46 -6.80 16.77 4.98
N THR A 47 -7.30 15.55 4.79
CA THR A 47 -6.87 14.34 5.52
C THR A 47 -6.15 13.39 4.58
N ILE A 48 -5.36 12.45 5.12
CA ILE A 48 -4.67 11.46 4.25
C ILE A 48 -5.67 10.61 3.45
N ASN A 49 -6.81 10.25 4.05
CA ASN A 49 -7.88 9.53 3.37
C ASN A 49 -8.50 10.39 2.26
N ALA A 50 -8.68 11.70 2.47
CA ALA A 50 -9.12 12.61 1.41
C ALA A 50 -8.10 12.70 0.27
N THR A 51 -6.80 12.70 0.56
CA THR A 51 -5.75 12.70 -0.48
C THR A 51 -5.77 11.42 -1.29
N VAL A 52 -6.01 10.26 -0.65
CA VAL A 52 -6.23 8.99 -1.36
C VAL A 52 -7.47 9.07 -2.27
N LEU A 53 -8.59 9.60 -1.77
CA LEU A 53 -9.81 9.79 -2.56
C LEU A 53 -9.58 10.75 -3.74
N ALA A 54 -8.83 11.83 -3.54
CA ALA A 54 -8.43 12.74 -4.62
C ALA A 54 -7.61 12.02 -5.69
N GLY A 55 -6.67 11.16 -5.28
CA GLY A 55 -5.91 10.30 -6.20
C GLY A 55 -6.78 9.29 -6.97
N LEU A 56 -7.97 8.96 -6.46
CA LEU A 56 -8.99 8.12 -7.12
C LEU A 56 -9.96 8.94 -7.99
N GLY A 57 -9.77 10.25 -8.10
CA GLY A 57 -10.59 11.16 -8.90
C GLY A 57 -11.78 11.78 -8.17
N VAL A 58 -11.89 11.60 -6.84
CA VAL A 58 -12.91 12.27 -6.03
C VAL A 58 -12.47 13.71 -5.77
N THR A 59 -13.26 14.67 -6.24
CA THR A 59 -13.06 16.10 -5.97
C THR A 59 -14.01 16.57 -4.86
N ALA A 60 -13.74 17.74 -4.27
CA ALA A 60 -14.66 18.41 -3.35
C ALA A 60 -16.09 18.53 -3.94
N GLU A 61 -16.21 18.85 -5.23
CA GLU A 61 -17.50 18.93 -5.91
C GLU A 61 -18.24 17.57 -5.95
N THR A 62 -17.53 16.48 -6.25
CA THR A 62 -18.13 15.14 -6.25
C THR A 62 -18.47 14.67 -4.84
N PHE A 63 -17.66 15.06 -3.85
CA PHE A 63 -17.88 14.76 -2.45
C PHE A 63 -19.14 15.45 -1.91
N ASP A 64 -19.30 16.75 -2.17
CA ASP A 64 -20.47 17.53 -1.75
C ASP A 64 -21.76 16.98 -2.39
N LYS A 65 -21.69 16.61 -3.68
CA LYS A 65 -22.82 16.01 -4.41
C LYS A 65 -23.24 14.66 -3.86
N ALA A 66 -22.30 13.89 -3.32
CA ALA A 66 -22.58 12.57 -2.76
C ALA A 66 -23.40 12.64 -1.46
N GLN A 67 -23.61 13.83 -0.88
CA GLN A 67 -24.35 14.04 0.37
C GLN A 67 -23.91 13.06 1.47
N CYS A 68 -22.60 12.87 1.62
CA CYS A 68 -22.02 11.93 2.57
C CYS A 68 -22.66 12.11 3.95
N GLN A 69 -23.33 11.06 4.45
CA GLN A 69 -24.07 11.07 5.73
C GLN A 69 -23.23 10.60 6.92
N GLY A 70 -21.93 10.42 6.73
CA GLY A 70 -21.02 9.97 7.76
C GLY A 70 -19.69 10.71 7.69
N ASP A 71 -19.07 10.81 8.85
CA ASP A 71 -17.84 11.57 9.06
C ASP A 71 -16.59 10.70 9.00
N SER A 72 -16.75 9.39 9.20
CA SER A 72 -15.68 8.39 9.23
C SER A 72 -15.40 7.79 7.85
N PRO A 73 -14.15 7.36 7.60
CA PRO A 73 -13.77 6.73 6.34
C PRO A 73 -14.66 5.57 5.89
N HIS A 74 -15.05 4.65 6.77
CA HIS A 74 -15.93 3.53 6.40
C HIS A 74 -17.29 3.96 5.83
N ALA A 75 -17.80 5.14 6.21
CA ALA A 75 -19.07 5.67 5.69
C ALA A 75 -18.86 6.48 4.40
N VAL A 76 -17.74 7.21 4.32
CA VAL A 76 -17.43 8.14 3.24
C VAL A 76 -16.99 7.43 1.96
N TYR A 77 -16.12 6.42 2.05
CA TYR A 77 -15.62 5.71 0.87
C TYR A 77 -16.76 5.09 0.03
N PRO A 78 -17.72 4.36 0.62
CA PRO A 78 -18.87 3.85 -0.12
C PRO A 78 -19.78 4.95 -0.71
N SER A 79 -19.99 6.07 -0.01
CA SER A 79 -20.90 7.13 -0.46
C SER A 79 -20.38 7.86 -1.71
N VAL A 80 -19.06 7.93 -1.89
CA VAL A 80 -18.43 8.49 -3.09
C VAL A 80 -18.12 7.43 -4.17
N GLY A 81 -18.66 6.21 -4.00
CA GLY A 81 -18.62 5.16 -5.03
C GLY A 81 -17.34 4.30 -5.05
N VAL A 82 -16.50 4.37 -4.02
CA VAL A 82 -15.28 3.57 -3.85
C VAL A 82 -15.36 2.73 -2.58
N PRO A 83 -16.21 1.69 -2.56
CA PRO A 83 -16.40 0.86 -1.37
C PRO A 83 -15.10 0.15 -0.97
N LEU A 84 -14.92 -0.06 0.33
CA LEU A 84 -13.77 -0.75 0.92
C LEU A 84 -14.14 -2.20 1.28
N THR A 85 -13.15 -3.08 1.40
CA THR A 85 -13.29 -4.35 2.13
C THR A 85 -13.24 -4.11 3.64
N GLY A 86 -13.69 -5.08 4.45
CA GLY A 86 -13.65 -4.94 5.92
C GLY A 86 -12.26 -4.62 6.48
N PRO A 87 -11.19 -5.33 6.08
CA PRO A 87 -9.83 -4.98 6.49
C PRO A 87 -9.39 -3.57 6.04
N ALA A 88 -9.75 -3.14 4.82
CA ALA A 88 -9.45 -1.79 4.35
C ALA A 88 -10.22 -0.71 5.11
N GLU A 89 -11.48 -0.95 5.48
CA GLU A 89 -12.25 -0.06 6.37
C GLU A 89 -11.54 0.11 7.72
N ALA A 90 -11.08 -0.99 8.32
CA ALA A 90 -10.37 -0.95 9.59
C ALA A 90 -9.05 -0.16 9.49
N LEU A 91 -8.30 -0.29 8.39
CA LEU A 91 -7.11 0.52 8.12
C LEU A 91 -7.47 2.01 8.01
N ALA A 92 -8.46 2.34 7.18
CA ALA A 92 -8.89 3.72 6.94
C ALA A 92 -9.31 4.43 8.23
N ASP A 93 -10.18 3.79 9.00
CA ASP A 93 -10.69 4.30 10.28
C ASP A 93 -9.60 4.40 11.34
N GLY A 94 -8.72 3.41 11.44
CA GLY A 94 -7.61 3.43 12.38
C GLY A 94 -6.66 4.60 12.11
N VAL A 95 -6.26 4.78 10.85
CA VAL A 95 -5.38 5.88 10.44
C VAL A 95 -6.04 7.22 10.71
N TRP A 96 -7.32 7.38 10.34
CA TRP A 96 -8.08 8.60 10.60
C TRP A 96 -8.19 8.91 12.11
N LEU A 97 -8.39 7.90 12.95
CA LEU A 97 -8.46 8.08 14.41
C LEU A 97 -7.12 8.56 14.99
N LEU A 98 -6.00 7.99 14.55
CA LEU A 98 -4.66 8.42 14.99
C LEU A 98 -4.32 9.81 14.47
N GLU A 99 -4.64 10.08 13.20
CA GLU A 99 -4.53 11.40 12.59
C GLU A 99 -5.31 12.43 13.42
N CYS A 100 -6.58 12.21 13.76
CA CYS A 100 -7.35 13.14 14.61
C CYS A 100 -6.71 13.39 15.99
N ARG A 101 -5.95 12.41 16.51
CA ARG A 101 -5.23 12.48 17.80
C ARG A 101 -3.87 13.18 17.73
N GLY A 102 -3.50 13.79 16.60
CA GLY A 102 -2.23 14.50 16.48
C GLY A 102 -1.06 13.64 16.01
N TRP A 103 -1.30 12.40 15.57
CA TRP A 103 -0.22 11.59 15.01
C TRP A 103 0.16 12.11 13.62
N SER A 104 1.44 12.04 13.28
CA SER A 104 1.85 12.32 11.91
C SER A 104 1.23 11.29 10.97
N TRP A 105 0.95 11.67 9.74
CA TRP A 105 0.44 10.74 8.72
C TRP A 105 1.30 9.48 8.60
N ARG A 106 2.63 9.63 8.64
CA ARG A 106 3.55 8.48 8.62
C ARG A 106 3.35 7.55 9.81
N ASP A 107 3.30 8.10 11.02
CA ASP A 107 3.17 7.28 12.23
C ASP A 107 1.80 6.60 12.29
N ALA A 108 0.74 7.30 11.86
CA ALA A 108 -0.60 6.74 11.79
C ALA A 108 -0.68 5.55 10.82
N VAL A 109 -0.23 5.72 9.58
CA VAL A 109 -0.22 4.67 8.55
C VAL A 109 0.64 3.47 8.97
N ARG A 110 1.83 3.73 9.52
CA ARG A 110 2.73 2.64 9.95
C ARG A 110 2.24 1.91 11.20
N SER A 111 1.53 2.59 12.10
CA SER A 111 0.98 2.00 13.32
C SER A 111 -0.24 1.12 13.03
N GLU A 112 -1.10 1.53 12.10
CA GLU A 112 -2.29 0.74 11.73
C GLU A 112 -2.04 -0.25 10.61
N HIS A 113 -0.82 -0.29 10.10
CA HIS A 113 -0.38 -1.38 9.26
C HIS A 113 -0.33 -2.68 10.08
N ARG A 114 -1.33 -3.54 9.91
CA ARG A 114 -1.44 -4.85 10.54
C ARG A 114 -1.36 -5.93 9.47
N GLU A 115 -0.95 -7.14 9.87
CA GLU A 115 -1.07 -8.29 8.97
C GLU A 115 -2.54 -8.46 8.56
N PRO A 116 -2.87 -8.53 7.25
CA PRO A 116 -4.25 -8.65 6.78
C PRO A 116 -5.01 -9.85 7.39
N GLY A 117 -4.28 -10.91 7.78
CA GLY A 117 -4.83 -12.10 8.44
C GLY A 117 -5.00 -12.00 9.96
N ALA A 118 -4.47 -10.96 10.61
CA ALA A 118 -4.64 -10.74 12.06
C ALA A 118 -5.99 -10.12 12.42
N VAL A 119 -6.73 -9.65 11.41
CA VAL A 119 -8.04 -9.04 11.58
C VAL A 119 -9.12 -10.10 11.42
N HIS A 120 -10.11 -10.14 12.32
CA HIS A 120 -11.21 -11.12 12.34
C HIS A 120 -12.22 -10.96 11.18
N TYR A 121 -11.75 -10.72 9.96
CA TYR A 121 -12.57 -10.65 8.75
C TYR A 121 -12.47 -11.95 7.95
N PRO A 122 -13.53 -12.34 7.23
CA PRO A 122 -13.45 -13.44 6.29
C PRO A 122 -12.42 -13.10 5.18
N PRO A 123 -11.65 -14.08 4.67
CA PRO A 123 -10.69 -13.84 3.61
C PRO A 123 -11.40 -13.27 2.38
N ASN A 124 -10.90 -12.15 1.86
CA ASN A 124 -11.38 -11.55 0.63
C ASN A 124 -10.25 -11.44 -0.41
N PRO A 125 -10.43 -11.89 -1.67
CA PRO A 125 -9.36 -11.84 -2.67
C PRO A 125 -8.84 -10.43 -2.96
N GLU A 126 -9.69 -9.41 -2.88
CA GLU A 126 -9.27 -8.01 -3.10
C GLU A 126 -8.24 -7.54 -2.07
N ASP A 127 -8.23 -8.10 -0.85
CA ASP A 127 -7.29 -7.67 0.21
C ASP A 127 -5.83 -7.99 -0.10
N HIS A 128 -5.59 -8.96 -1.00
CA HIS A 128 -4.26 -9.44 -1.39
C HIS A 128 -3.95 -9.16 -2.87
N GLN A 129 -4.60 -8.15 -3.46
CA GLN A 129 -4.30 -7.68 -4.81
C GLN A 129 -3.23 -6.58 -4.75
N LEU A 130 -2.20 -6.73 -5.58
CA LEU A 130 -1.13 -5.74 -5.70
C LEU A 130 -0.86 -5.45 -7.18
N ASP A 131 -1.00 -4.18 -7.54
CA ASP A 131 -0.69 -3.67 -8.88
C ASP A 131 0.78 -3.20 -8.97
N GLU A 132 1.17 -2.71 -10.15
CA GLU A 132 2.54 -2.24 -10.36
C GLU A 132 2.85 -1.01 -9.50
N ILE A 133 1.92 -0.07 -9.43
CA ILE A 133 2.12 1.18 -8.70
C ILE A 133 2.31 0.87 -7.21
N GLY A 134 1.44 0.03 -6.65
CA GLY A 134 1.55 -0.39 -5.26
C GLY A 134 2.86 -1.11 -4.96
N LEU A 135 3.31 -2.01 -5.85
CA LEU A 135 4.60 -2.67 -5.68
C LEU A 135 5.78 -1.68 -5.76
N LEU A 136 5.78 -0.77 -6.74
CA LEU A 136 6.83 0.25 -6.86
C LEU A 136 6.84 1.19 -5.64
N THR A 137 5.67 1.53 -5.10
CA THR A 137 5.56 2.30 -3.85
C THR A 137 6.20 1.57 -2.68
N LEU A 138 5.96 0.26 -2.51
CA LEU A 138 6.62 -0.54 -1.47
C LEU A 138 8.13 -0.63 -1.66
N LEU A 139 8.58 -0.87 -2.90
CA LEU A 139 10.00 -0.90 -3.24
C LEU A 139 10.70 0.42 -2.90
N ARG A 140 10.07 1.55 -3.22
CA ARG A 140 10.57 2.88 -2.84
C ARG A 140 10.65 3.06 -1.32
N ASP A 141 9.60 2.68 -0.59
CA ASP A 141 9.57 2.83 0.88
C ASP A 141 10.70 2.03 1.54
N VAL A 142 10.92 0.79 1.09
CA VAL A 142 12.04 -0.04 1.57
C VAL A 142 13.40 0.54 1.16
N ALA A 143 13.59 0.89 -0.11
CA ALA A 143 14.87 1.39 -0.61
C ALA A 143 15.25 2.74 0.01
N GLN A 144 14.28 3.61 0.30
CA GLN A 144 14.54 4.89 0.99
C GLN A 144 15.06 4.69 2.42
N ALA A 145 14.64 3.62 3.10
CA ALA A 145 15.15 3.30 4.43
C ALA A 145 16.60 2.79 4.40
N GLN A 146 17.04 2.19 3.28
CA GLN A 146 18.35 1.54 3.14
C GLN A 146 18.90 1.67 1.69
N PRO A 147 19.26 2.88 1.24
CA PRO A 147 19.50 3.15 -0.19
C PRO A 147 20.72 2.44 -0.77
N ASP A 148 21.80 2.35 0.01
CA ASP A 148 23.08 1.78 -0.40
C ASP A 148 23.15 0.25 -0.18
N ASN A 149 22.04 -0.37 0.25
CA ASN A 149 22.05 -1.79 0.53
C ASN A 149 22.16 -2.61 -0.76
N VAL A 150 22.93 -3.68 -0.68
CA VAL A 150 23.16 -4.64 -1.75
C VAL A 150 23.02 -6.02 -1.14
N THR A 151 22.19 -6.84 -1.76
CA THR A 151 21.93 -8.20 -1.26
C THR A 151 23.13 -9.11 -1.50
N ALA A 152 23.49 -9.90 -0.50
CA ALA A 152 24.54 -10.91 -0.63
C ALA A 152 24.10 -12.05 -1.56
N THR A 153 25.03 -12.58 -2.36
CA THR A 153 24.80 -13.72 -3.26
C THR A 153 25.10 -15.04 -2.54
N PRO A 154 24.26 -16.09 -2.65
CA PRO A 154 23.05 -16.21 -3.48
C PRO A 154 21.85 -15.41 -2.95
N LEU A 155 21.03 -14.86 -3.87
CA LEU A 155 19.84 -14.10 -3.51
C LEU A 155 18.85 -14.97 -2.73
N ARG A 156 18.62 -14.59 -1.47
CA ARG A 156 17.57 -15.17 -0.63
C ARG A 156 16.61 -14.06 -0.23
N LEU A 157 15.31 -14.34 -0.30
CA LEU A 157 14.31 -13.40 0.20
C LEU A 157 14.46 -13.23 1.72
N PHE A 158 14.73 -14.33 2.43
CA PHE A 158 14.90 -14.35 3.88
C PHE A 158 16.15 -15.13 4.27
N GLU A 159 16.86 -14.65 5.30
CA GLU A 159 18.00 -15.30 5.91
C GLU A 159 17.84 -15.29 7.44
N ASN A 160 17.88 -16.47 8.07
CA ASN A 160 17.70 -16.64 9.51
C ASN A 160 16.40 -16.00 10.05
N GLY A 161 15.32 -16.07 9.27
CA GLY A 161 14.03 -15.47 9.61
C GLY A 161 13.91 -13.98 9.27
N MET A 162 15.00 -13.30 8.92
CA MET A 162 14.97 -11.88 8.60
C MET A 162 14.89 -11.66 7.08
N PRO A 163 14.18 -10.63 6.60
CA PRO A 163 14.27 -10.24 5.20
C PRO A 163 15.72 -9.91 4.84
N ALA A 164 16.21 -10.49 3.74
CA ALA A 164 17.60 -10.39 3.31
C ALA A 164 17.77 -9.76 1.93
N SER A 165 16.67 -9.57 1.18
CA SER A 165 16.64 -8.90 -0.11
C SER A 165 15.61 -7.78 -0.13
N LEU A 166 15.68 -6.89 -1.12
CA LEU A 166 14.69 -5.83 -1.33
C LEU A 166 13.27 -6.40 -1.40
N MET A 167 13.06 -7.44 -2.22
CA MET A 167 11.77 -8.13 -2.27
C MET A 167 11.44 -8.89 -0.97
N GLY A 168 12.43 -9.38 -0.23
CA GLY A 168 12.22 -9.95 1.10
C GLY A 168 11.59 -8.95 2.06
N HIS A 169 12.12 -7.73 2.10
CA HIS A 169 11.58 -6.63 2.89
C HIS A 169 10.17 -6.23 2.45
N VAL A 170 9.91 -6.16 1.14
CA VAL A 170 8.54 -5.90 0.62
C VAL A 170 7.57 -6.99 1.08
N VAL A 171 7.96 -8.26 0.95
CA VAL A 171 7.13 -9.41 1.38
C VAL A 171 6.85 -9.36 2.88
N ALA A 172 7.86 -9.05 3.70
CA ALA A 172 7.69 -8.84 5.14
C ALA A 172 6.73 -7.67 5.43
N GLN A 173 6.85 -6.57 4.70
CA GLN A 173 5.95 -5.42 4.81
C GLN A 173 4.52 -5.76 4.37
N LEU A 174 4.30 -6.72 3.49
CA LEU A 174 2.95 -7.20 3.15
C LEU A 174 2.33 -8.12 4.22
N GLY A 175 3.03 -8.35 5.34
CA GLY A 175 2.55 -9.17 6.44
C GLY A 175 2.65 -10.67 6.19
N VAL A 176 3.58 -11.09 5.33
CA VAL A 176 3.89 -12.52 5.14
C VAL A 176 4.74 -13.00 6.33
N PRO A 177 4.28 -14.01 7.10
CA PRO A 177 5.01 -14.46 8.28
C PRO A 177 6.39 -15.01 7.93
N GLU A 178 7.41 -14.51 8.63
CA GLU A 178 8.83 -14.89 8.48
C GLU A 178 9.04 -16.41 8.55
N ALA A 179 8.30 -17.08 9.44
CA ALA A 179 8.35 -18.53 9.63
C ALA A 179 7.89 -19.30 8.38
N TRP A 180 6.94 -18.75 7.64
CA TRP A 180 6.41 -19.36 6.42
C TRP A 180 7.41 -19.21 5.27
N ALA A 181 7.97 -18.02 5.09
CA ALA A 181 8.94 -17.77 4.03
C ALA A 181 10.24 -18.56 4.21
N THR A 182 10.70 -18.73 5.47
CA THR A 182 11.89 -19.52 5.80
C THR A 182 11.69 -21.01 5.55
N PHE A 183 10.48 -21.55 5.79
CA PHE A 183 10.19 -22.97 5.62
C PHE A 183 10.16 -23.40 4.15
N HIS A 184 9.75 -22.51 3.25
CA HIS A 184 9.52 -22.83 1.84
C HIS A 184 10.72 -22.57 0.92
N ASP A 185 11.86 -22.08 1.45
CA ASP A 185 13.12 -21.77 0.73
C ASP A 185 12.88 -21.16 -0.67
N THR A 186 11.86 -20.29 -0.74
CA THR A 186 11.38 -19.79 -2.02
C THR A 186 12.26 -18.62 -2.44
N HIS A 187 12.94 -18.76 -3.57
CA HIS A 187 13.85 -17.76 -4.10
C HIS A 187 13.14 -16.72 -4.99
N SER A 188 11.83 -16.85 -5.21
CA SER A 188 11.01 -16.02 -6.08
C SER A 188 9.88 -15.38 -5.27
N ALA A 189 9.87 -14.05 -5.19
CA ALA A 189 8.86 -13.32 -4.42
C ALA A 189 7.48 -13.47 -5.04
N ALA A 190 7.41 -13.50 -6.39
CA ALA A 190 6.15 -13.70 -7.10
C ALA A 190 5.52 -15.07 -6.82
N ASP A 191 6.34 -16.12 -6.73
CA ASP A 191 5.84 -17.47 -6.44
C ASP A 191 5.43 -17.60 -4.97
N LEU A 192 6.21 -17.03 -4.05
CA LEU A 192 5.87 -16.98 -2.62
C LEU A 192 4.54 -16.26 -2.39
N LEU A 193 4.37 -15.06 -2.95
CA LEU A 193 3.13 -14.29 -2.85
C LEU A 193 1.95 -15.07 -3.46
N SER A 194 2.13 -15.67 -4.65
CA SER A 194 1.09 -16.48 -5.28
C SER A 194 0.69 -17.70 -4.41
N ALA A 195 1.66 -18.38 -3.79
CA ALA A 195 1.40 -19.52 -2.90
C ALA A 195 0.63 -19.13 -1.64
N LEU A 196 0.77 -17.87 -1.21
CA LEU A 196 0.05 -17.27 -0.08
C LEU A 196 -1.30 -16.67 -0.47
N GLY A 197 -1.73 -16.84 -1.73
CA GLY A 197 -3.02 -16.35 -2.21
C GLY A 197 -3.02 -14.89 -2.69
N TRP A 198 -1.85 -14.24 -2.76
CA TRP A 198 -1.74 -12.91 -3.36
C TRP A 198 -1.91 -12.95 -4.87
N THR A 199 -2.57 -11.93 -5.39
CA THR A 199 -2.74 -11.72 -6.82
C THR A 199 -1.95 -10.49 -7.25
N LEU A 200 -0.84 -10.73 -7.96
CA LEU A 200 -0.08 -9.67 -8.62
C LEU A 200 -0.65 -9.39 -10.01
N SER A 201 -0.76 -8.11 -10.39
CA SER A 201 -0.93 -7.77 -11.81
C SER A 201 0.28 -8.23 -12.62
N ASP A 202 0.13 -8.37 -13.94
CA ASP A 202 1.22 -8.88 -14.79
C ASP A 202 2.43 -7.94 -14.75
N ARG A 203 2.17 -6.64 -14.63
CA ARG A 203 3.19 -5.59 -14.48
C ARG A 203 3.85 -5.64 -13.11
N ALA A 204 3.08 -5.84 -12.03
CA ALA A 204 3.65 -6.06 -10.69
C ALA A 204 4.54 -7.32 -10.65
N ARG A 205 4.09 -8.41 -11.28
CA ARG A 205 4.89 -9.64 -11.40
C ARG A 205 6.19 -9.39 -12.16
N PHE A 206 6.13 -8.65 -13.27
CA PHE A 206 7.32 -8.27 -14.03
C PHE A 206 8.29 -7.41 -13.20
N ALA A 207 7.79 -6.43 -12.46
CA ALA A 207 8.60 -5.59 -11.58
C ALA A 207 9.26 -6.41 -10.46
N ALA A 208 8.54 -7.36 -9.83
CA ALA A 208 9.11 -8.26 -8.82
C ALA A 208 10.25 -9.12 -9.38
N ILE A 209 10.06 -9.75 -10.55
CA ILE A 209 11.09 -10.56 -11.21
C ILE A 209 12.30 -9.71 -11.60
N SER A 210 12.05 -8.52 -12.15
CA SER A 210 13.10 -7.61 -12.58
C SER A 210 13.93 -7.08 -11.40
N THR A 211 13.27 -6.79 -10.27
CA THR A 211 13.92 -6.43 -9.00
C THR A 211 14.92 -7.50 -8.59
N GLN A 212 14.47 -8.76 -8.46
CA GLN A 212 15.33 -9.87 -8.05
C GLN A 212 16.47 -10.15 -9.05
N SER A 213 16.21 -10.01 -10.36
CA SER A 213 17.24 -10.13 -11.39
C SER A 213 18.30 -9.04 -11.28
N ALA A 214 17.91 -7.82 -10.92
CA ALA A 214 18.82 -6.70 -10.73
C ALA A 214 19.62 -6.83 -9.43
N GLU A 215 19.00 -7.28 -8.32
CA GLU A 215 19.71 -7.61 -7.08
C GLU A 215 20.80 -8.66 -7.33
N LEU A 216 20.50 -9.73 -8.08
CA LEU A 216 21.47 -10.77 -8.46
C LEU A 216 22.66 -10.25 -9.27
N LYS A 217 22.49 -9.12 -9.96
CA LYS A 217 23.57 -8.44 -10.72
C LYS A 217 24.38 -7.48 -9.85
N GLY A 218 24.04 -7.35 -8.56
CA GLY A 218 24.75 -6.51 -7.60
C GLY A 218 24.37 -5.03 -7.65
N LEU A 219 23.21 -4.69 -8.23
CA LEU A 219 22.71 -3.32 -8.16
C LEU A 219 22.26 -3.00 -6.74
N THR A 220 22.47 -1.75 -6.31
CA THR A 220 21.94 -1.23 -5.05
C THR A 220 20.42 -1.10 -5.13
N TRP A 221 19.74 -1.13 -3.98
CA TRP A 221 18.29 -1.00 -3.94
C TRP A 221 17.79 0.31 -4.55
N ALA A 222 18.52 1.42 -4.34
CA ALA A 222 18.21 2.70 -4.97
C ALA A 222 18.34 2.65 -6.51
N GLU A 223 19.38 2.02 -7.05
CA GLU A 223 19.55 1.86 -8.50
C GLU A 223 18.45 1.01 -9.13
N ILE A 224 17.99 -0.03 -8.43
CA ILE A 224 16.91 -0.91 -8.90
C ILE A 224 15.61 -0.12 -9.02
N VAL A 225 15.24 0.62 -7.98
CA VAL A 225 14.04 1.47 -7.97
C VAL A 225 14.13 2.53 -9.06
N PHE A 226 15.27 3.23 -9.16
CA PHE A 226 15.48 4.21 -10.21
C PHE A 226 15.33 3.60 -11.61
N TRP A 227 15.86 2.40 -11.83
CA TRP A 227 15.75 1.71 -13.11
C TRP A 227 14.29 1.37 -13.45
N LEU A 228 13.55 0.79 -12.50
CA LEU A 228 12.14 0.41 -12.68
C LEU A 228 11.26 1.63 -13.01
N ASP A 229 11.46 2.74 -12.31
CA ASP A 229 10.71 3.99 -12.52
C ASP A 229 10.90 4.56 -13.93
N ASN A 230 12.08 4.35 -14.52
CA ASN A 230 12.43 4.87 -15.84
C ASN A 230 12.22 3.86 -16.98
N HIS A 231 11.90 2.60 -16.68
CA HIS A 231 11.73 1.53 -17.67
C HIS A 231 10.45 0.72 -17.42
N PRO A 232 9.26 1.36 -17.41
CA PRO A 232 8.00 0.65 -17.23
C PRO A 232 7.78 -0.35 -18.38
N PRO A 233 7.21 -1.53 -18.13
CA PRO A 233 6.93 -2.54 -19.14
C PRO A 233 5.83 -2.05 -20.10
N GLN A 234 6.23 -1.41 -21.20
CA GLN A 234 5.31 -0.80 -22.17
C GLN A 234 4.41 -1.80 -22.92
N VAL A 235 4.69 -3.11 -22.84
CA VAL A 235 4.02 -4.16 -23.63
C VAL A 235 2.99 -4.94 -22.80
N LEU A 236 2.88 -4.67 -21.50
CA LEU A 236 1.94 -5.35 -20.62
C LEU A 236 0.69 -4.50 -20.42
N ASP A 237 -0.47 -5.10 -20.70
CA ASP A 237 -1.78 -4.46 -20.57
C ASP A 237 -2.04 -4.01 -19.14
N HIS A 238 -2.68 -2.85 -18.98
CA HIS A 238 -3.26 -2.42 -17.72
C HIS A 238 -4.54 -3.22 -17.46
N ARG A 239 -4.61 -3.91 -16.33
CA ARG A 239 -5.87 -4.47 -15.83
C ARG A 239 -6.78 -3.33 -15.38
N PRO A 240 -8.11 -3.55 -15.30
CA PRO A 240 -9.07 -2.55 -14.82
C PRO A 240 -8.80 -2.04 -13.39
N TRP A 241 -7.88 -2.69 -12.66
CA TRP A 241 -7.46 -2.29 -11.34
C TRP A 241 -6.08 -1.65 -11.23
N ASP A 242 -5.34 -1.55 -12.33
CA ASP A 242 -4.03 -0.91 -12.39
C ASP A 242 -4.16 0.63 -12.57
N ILE A 243 -5.12 1.28 -11.90
CA ILE A 243 -5.46 2.72 -12.03
C ILE A 243 -4.92 3.53 -10.84
#